data_AF-A0A836UD17-F1
#
_entry.id   AF-A0A836UD17-F1
#
_cell.length_a   1.000
_cell.length_b   1.000
_cell.length_c   1.000
_cell.angle_alpha   90.00
_cell.angle_beta   90.00
_cell.angle_gamma   90.00
#
_symmetry.space_group_name_H-M   'P 1'
#
loop_
_entity.id
_entity.type
_entity.pdbx_description
1 polymer ?
#
loop_
_entity_poly.entity_id
_entity_poly.type
_entity_poly.pdbx_seq_one_letter_code
_entity_poly.pdbx_strand_id
1 'polypeptide(L)' 'MKTLHFFLLWVFGFFLLLSFDLFMEGIVFEWLEWNGTMKNDWFFALWWGVVVVWFFGGIITLYQRLKK' A
#
# COMPACT_ATOMS: atom_id res chain seq x y z
N MET A 1 -17.42 -12.89 6.29
CA MET A 1 -16.83 -12.86 4.92
C MET A 1 -16.12 -14.17 4.64
N LYS A 2 -16.36 -14.78 3.47
CA LYS A 2 -15.59 -15.96 3.00
C LYS A 2 -14.10 -15.58 2.83
N THR A 3 -13.19 -16.53 3.02
CA THR A 3 -11.74 -16.31 2.87
C THR A 3 -11.39 -15.75 1.49
N LEU A 4 -12.03 -16.25 0.43
CA LEU A 4 -11.86 -15.74 -0.93
C LEU A 4 -12.24 -14.25 -1.06
N HIS A 5 -13.33 -13.82 -0.40
CA HIS A 5 -13.75 -12.41 -0.45
C HIS A 5 -12.70 -11.52 0.23
N PHE A 6 -12.19 -11.93 1.41
CA PHE A 6 -11.12 -11.19 2.09
C PHE A 6 -9.85 -11.13 1.24
N PHE A 7 -9.44 -12.25 0.64
CA PHE A 7 -8.30 -12.30 -0.27
C PHE A 7 -8.45 -11.32 -1.44
N LEU A 8 -9.62 -11.30 -2.09
CA LEU A 8 -9.89 -10.37 -3.19
C LEU A 8 -9.82 -8.91 -2.71
N LEU A 9 -10.45 -8.56 -1.59
CA LEU A 9 -10.35 -7.21 -1.03
C LEU A 9 -8.91 -6.81 -0.69
N TRP A 10 -8.12 -7.74 -0.16
CA TRP A 10 -6.73 -7.50 0.18
C TRP A 10 -5.88 -7.22 -1.08
N VAL A 11 -6.08 -8.00 -2.14
CA VAL A 11 -5.42 -7.80 -3.45
C VAL A 11 -5.89 -6.49 -4.11
N PHE A 12 -7.18 -6.18 -4.10
CA PHE A 12 -7.69 -4.90 -4.61
C PHE A 12 -7.18 -3.72 -3.80
N GLY A 13 -7.04 -3.87 -2.49
CA GLY A 13 -6.41 -2.89 -1.62
C GLY A 13 -4.97 -2.58 -2.02
N PHE A 14 -4.20 -3.58 -2.47
CA PHE A 14 -2.86 -3.34 -3.01
C PHE A 14 -2.89 -2.46 -4.27
N PHE A 15 -3.79 -2.72 -5.22
CA PHE A 15 -3.92 -1.87 -6.41
C PHE A 15 -4.33 -0.43 -6.06
N LEU A 16 -5.17 -0.25 -5.04
CA LEU A 16 -5.53 1.08 -4.54
C LEU A 16 -4.31 1.80 -3.94
N LEU A 17 -3.53 1.12 -3.10
CA LEU A 17 -2.27 1.66 -2.57
C LEU A 17 -1.31 2.02 -3.71
N LEU A 18 -1.05 1.10 -4.64
CA LEU A 18 -0.19 1.37 -5.79
C LEU A 18 -0.67 2.55 -6.63
N SER A 19 -1.98 2.66 -6.86
CA SER A 19 -2.54 3.78 -7.62
C SER A 19 -2.35 5.11 -6.89
N PHE A 20 -2.47 5.12 -5.57
CA PHE A 20 -2.21 6.31 -4.75
C PHE A 20 -0.74 6.71 -4.79
N ASP A 21 0.18 5.75 -4.68
CA ASP A 21 1.61 5.97 -4.77
C ASP A 21 1.98 6.63 -6.12
N LEU A 22 1.51 6.04 -7.23
CA LEU A 22 1.72 6.57 -8.57
C LEU A 22 1.07 7.94 -8.79
N PHE A 23 -0.10 8.19 -8.19
CA PHE A 23 -0.74 9.50 -8.22
C PHE A 23 0.09 10.55 -7.49
N MET A 24 0.61 10.21 -6.31
CA MET A 24 1.48 11.09 -5.55
C MET A 24 2.76 11.40 -6.33
N GLU A 25 3.39 10.38 -6.91
CA GLU A 25 4.62 10.54 -7.69
C GLU A 25 4.41 11.32 -8.99
N GLY A 26 3.47 10.88 -9.81
CA GLY A 26 3.29 11.40 -11.17
C GLY A 26 2.49 12.69 -11.27
N ILE A 27 1.78 13.11 -10.21
CA ILE A 27 0.99 14.35 -10.24
C ILE A 27 1.39 15.27 -9.09
N VAL A 28 1.33 14.78 -7.84
CA VAL A 28 1.51 15.66 -6.68
C VAL A 28 2.96 16.12 -6.53
N PHE A 29 3.94 15.24 -6.69
CA PHE A 29 5.35 15.61 -6.58
C PHE A 29 5.83 16.44 -7.75
N GLU A 30 5.30 16.21 -8.94
CA GLU A 30 5.56 17.07 -10.09
C GLU A 30 4.98 18.47 -9.83
N TRP A 31 3.71 18.57 -9.42
CA TRP A 31 3.06 19.85 -9.15
C TRP A 31 3.70 20.66 -8.02
N LEU A 32 4.23 19.98 -7.00
CA LEU A 32 4.88 20.63 -5.85
C LEU A 32 6.41 20.77 -6.01
N GLU A 33 6.98 20.30 -7.11
CA GLU A 33 8.43 20.23 -7.34
C GLU A 33 9.18 19.46 -6.22
N TRP A 34 8.59 18.35 -5.74
CA TRP A 34 9.19 17.54 -4.67
C TRP A 34 10.12 16.43 -5.18
N ASN A 35 10.14 16.17 -6.48
CA ASN A 35 11.01 15.15 -7.08
C ASN A 35 12.49 15.43 -6.77
N GLY A 36 13.19 14.43 -6.23
CA GLY A 36 14.59 14.55 -5.82
C GLY A 36 14.84 15.37 -4.55
N THR A 37 13.79 15.68 -3.78
CA THR A 37 13.92 16.38 -2.49
C THR A 37 13.83 15.43 -1.31
N MET A 38 14.35 15.85 -0.15
CA MET A 38 14.21 15.08 1.10
C MET A 38 12.74 14.81 1.48
N LYS A 39 11.79 15.64 1.05
CA LYS A 39 10.35 15.41 1.30
C LYS A 39 9.84 14.18 0.56
N ASN A 40 10.31 13.97 -0.67
CA ASN A 40 10.00 12.80 -1.48
C ASN A 40 10.57 11.53 -0.82
N ASP A 41 11.81 11.57 -0.33
CA ASP A 41 12.42 10.45 0.40
C ASP A 41 11.61 10.07 1.65
N TRP A 42 11.21 11.07 2.46
CA TRP A 42 10.40 10.83 3.65
C TRP A 42 9.00 10.30 3.34
N PHE A 43 8.38 10.78 2.26
CA PHE A 43 7.12 10.22 1.81
C PHE A 43 7.27 8.73 1.51
N PHE A 44 8.25 8.34 0.69
CA PHE A 44 8.44 6.94 0.34
C PHE A 44 8.79 6.08 1.55
N ALA A 45 9.61 6.58 2.48
CA ALA A 45 9.93 5.85 3.70
C ALA A 45 8.67 5.54 4.54
N LEU A 46 7.79 6.54 4.73
CA LEU A 46 6.53 6.36 5.45
C LEU A 46 5.55 5.48 4.68
N TRP A 47 5.47 5.68 3.36
CA TRP A 47 4.60 4.93 2.47
C TRP A 47 4.92 3.44 2.47
N TRP A 48 6.21 3.08 2.35
CA TRP A 48 6.65 1.69 2.49
C TRP A 48 6.33 1.10 3.85
N GLY A 49 6.40 1.90 4.93
CA GLY A 49 5.92 1.50 6.25
C GLY A 49 4.44 1.08 6.25
N VAL A 50 3.57 1.89 5.64
CA VAL A 50 2.13 1.58 5.48
C VAL A 50 1.93 0.30 4.67
N VAL A 51 2.63 0.17 3.53
CA VAL A 51 2.54 -1.00 2.64
C VAL A 51 2.98 -2.28 3.37
N VAL A 52 4.07 -2.23 4.13
CA VAL A 52 4.59 -3.36 4.91
C VAL A 52 3.58 -3.81 5.97
N VAL A 53 3.01 -2.87 6.75
CA VAL A 53 2.01 -3.20 7.76
C VAL A 53 0.76 -3.80 7.11
N TRP A 54 0.28 -3.22 6.00
CA TRP A 54 -0.84 -3.76 5.24
C TRP A 54 -0.59 -5.18 4.73
N PHE A 55 0.59 -5.42 4.16
CA PHE A 55 0.98 -6.71 3.59
C PHE A 55 1.06 -7.80 4.67
N PHE A 56 1.80 -7.58 5.75
CA PHE A 56 1.93 -8.56 6.82
C PHE A 56 0.61 -8.77 7.58
N GLY A 57 -0.16 -7.71 7.83
CA GLY A 57 -1.48 -7.82 8.43
C GLY A 57 -2.43 -8.70 7.61
N GLY A 58 -2.40 -8.54 6.28
CA GLY A 58 -3.16 -9.39 5.35
C GLY A 58 -2.69 -10.84 5.35
N ILE A 59 -1.38 -11.09 5.27
CA ILE A 59 -0.81 -12.45 5.34
C ILE A 59 -1.20 -13.16 6.64
N ILE A 60 -0.99 -12.52 7.78
CA ILE A 60 -1.32 -13.08 9.10
C ILE A 60 -2.81 -13.44 9.16
N THR A 61 -3.68 -12.53 8.69
CA THR A 61 -5.13 -12.75 8.66
C THR A 61 -5.51 -13.90 7.73
N LEU A 62 -4.90 -14.01 6.54
CA LEU A 62 -5.14 -15.14 5.63
C LEU A 62 -4.68 -16.46 6.24
N TYR A 63 -3.49 -16.50 6.82
CA TYR A 63 -2.95 -17.69 7.48
C TYR A 63 -3.88 -18.19 8.58
N GLN A 64 -4.36 -17.29 9.45
CA GLN A 64 -5.30 -17.64 10.52
C GLN A 64 -6.63 -18.18 9.98
N ARG A 65 -7.11 -17.65 8.84
CA ARG A 65 -8.36 -18.10 8.20
C ARG A 65 -8.22 -19.42 7.45
N LEU A 66 -7.03 -19.77 6.98
CA LEU A 66 -6.74 -21.03 6.28
C LEU A 66 -6.41 -22.18 7.23
N LYS A 67 -5.83 -21.87 8.39
CA LYS A 67 -5.57 -22.86 9.45
C LYS A 67 -6.84 -23.32 10.17
N LYS A 68 -7.89 -22.50 10.14
CA LYS A 68 -9.19 -22.77 10.76
C LYS A 68 -10.07 -23.61 9.85
#